data_AF-A0A2T1DGF1-F1
#
_entry.id   AF-A0A2T1DGF1-F1
#
_cell.length_a   1.000
_cell.length_b   1.000
_cell.length_c   1.000
_cell.angle_alpha   90.00
_cell.angle_beta   90.00
_cell.angle_gamma   90.00
#
_symmetry.space_group_name_H-M   'P 1'
#
loop_
_entity.id
_entity.type
_entity.pdbx_description
1 polymer ?
#
loop_
_entity_poly.entity_id
_entity_poly.type
_entity_poly.pdbx_seq_one_letter_code
_entity_poly.pdbx_strand_id
1 'polypeptide(L)' 'MKSLKKTKIDLLLEVLADGEWHWADELAVKVGWRFADPVQRARLKGHLIETDRVGLQHRYRLRKL' A
#
# COMPACT_ATOMS: atom_id res chain seq x y z
N MET A 1 18.80 1.90 -21.44
CA MET A 1 17.77 1.17 -20.67
C MET A 1 16.66 2.15 -20.32
N LYS A 2 15.41 1.92 -20.79
CA LYS A 2 14.27 2.72 -20.31
C LYS A 2 14.02 2.34 -18.86
N SER A 3 14.18 3.27 -17.93
CA SER A 3 13.68 3.12 -16.56
C SER A 3 12.17 2.85 -16.65
N LEU A 4 11.74 1.65 -16.23
CA LEU A 4 10.32 1.36 -16.08
C LEU A 4 9.79 2.26 -14.97
N LYS A 5 8.92 3.20 -15.33
CA LYS A 5 8.28 4.09 -14.36
C LYS A 5 7.47 3.22 -13.39
N LYS A 6 7.88 3.17 -12.11
CA LYS A 6 7.17 2.43 -11.07
C LYS A 6 5.71 2.84 -11.05
N THR A 7 4.82 1.86 -11.02
CA THR A 7 3.39 2.09 -10.86
C THR A 7 3.10 2.44 -9.40
N LYS A 8 1.90 2.97 -9.13
CA LYS A 8 1.46 3.19 -7.74
C LYS A 8 1.31 1.88 -6.95
N ILE A 9 1.05 0.76 -7.63
CA ILE A 9 1.01 -0.56 -6.99
C ILE A 9 2.43 -0.94 -6.55
N ASP A 10 3.43 -0.73 -7.39
CA ASP A 10 4.83 -1.04 -7.05
C ASP A 10 5.30 -0.18 -5.86
N LEU A 11 5.00 1.12 -5.89
CA LEU A 11 5.30 2.02 -4.76
C LEU A 11 4.58 1.59 -3.47
N LEU A 12 3.31 1.20 -3.56
CA LEU A 12 2.56 0.71 -2.40
C LEU A 12 3.21 -0.55 -1.81
N LEU A 13 3.54 -1.52 -2.66
CA LEU A 13 4.14 -2.77 -2.23
C LEU A 13 5.54 -2.56 -1.66
N GLU A 14 6.32 -1.64 -2.22
CA GLU A 14 7.63 -1.26 -1.67
C GLU A 14 7.51 -0.66 -0.27
N VAL A 15 6.52 0.21 -0.03
CA VAL A 15 6.30 0.79 1.30
C VAL A 15 5.87 -0.29 2.29
N LEU A 16 4.95 -1.17 1.90
CA LEU A 16 4.42 -2.22 2.79
C LEU A 16 5.33 -3.46 2.89
N ALA A 17 6.48 -3.50 2.20
CA ALA A 17 7.32 -4.70 2.09
C ALA A 17 7.96 -5.13 3.42
N ASP A 18 8.10 -4.20 4.37
CA ASP A 18 8.57 -4.51 5.72
C ASP A 18 7.58 -5.41 6.49
N GLY A 19 6.29 -5.34 6.15
CA GLY A 19 5.20 -6.06 6.80
C GLY A 19 4.65 -5.35 8.04
N GLU A 20 5.12 -4.12 8.30
CA GLU A 20 4.67 -3.29 9.41
C GLU A 20 3.38 -2.53 9.05
N TRP A 21 2.74 -1.99 10.07
CA TRP A 21 1.54 -1.17 9.89
C TRP A 21 1.90 0.26 9.50
N HIS A 22 1.46 0.69 8.32
CA HIS A 22 1.56 2.05 7.83
C HIS A 22 0.22 2.77 7.86
N TRP A 23 0.22 4.01 8.33
CA TRP A 23 -1.00 4.82 8.41
C TRP A 23 -1.43 5.32 7.02
N ALA A 24 -2.73 5.55 6.85
CA ALA A 24 -3.31 6.07 5.61
C ALA A 24 -2.63 7.38 5.16
N ASP A 25 -2.35 8.29 6.10
CA ASP A 25 -1.75 9.59 5.80
C ASP A 25 -0.30 9.43 5.30
N GLU A 26 0.45 8.48 5.88
CA GLU A 26 1.79 8.13 5.43
C GLU A 26 1.77 7.58 4.00
N LEU A 27 0.84 6.66 3.71
CA LEU A 27 0.67 6.11 2.37
C LEU A 27 0.19 7.16 1.36
N ALA A 28 -0.65 8.11 1.78
CA ALA A 28 -1.07 9.23 0.95
C ALA A 28 0.12 10.13 0.55
N VAL A 29 1.12 10.29 1.42
CA VAL A 29 2.36 11.03 1.12
C VAL A 29 3.30 10.21 0.22
N LYS A 30 3.54 8.93 0.55
CA LYS A 30 4.53 8.09 -0.15
C LYS A 30 4.05 7.55 -1.50
N VAL A 31 2.78 7.17 -1.59
CA VAL A 31 2.16 6.53 -2.77
C VAL A 31 1.25 7.52 -3.52
N GLY A 32 0.71 8.51 -2.81
CA GLY A 32 -0.16 9.56 -3.32
C GLY A 32 -1.58 9.50 -2.75
N TRP A 33 -2.27 10.65 -2.71
CA TRP A 33 -3.62 10.84 -2.11
C TRP A 33 -4.67 9.77 -2.46
N ARG A 34 -4.58 9.17 -3.66
CA ARG A 34 -5.49 8.11 -4.12
C ARG A 34 -4.90 6.70 -3.99
N PHE A 35 -4.16 6.40 -2.92
CA PHE A 35 -3.51 5.11 -2.72
C PHE A 35 -4.51 3.94 -2.49
N ALA A 36 -5.78 4.23 -2.19
CA ALA A 36 -6.82 3.22 -2.04
C ALA A 36 -7.09 2.39 -3.32
N ASP A 37 -7.02 2.99 -4.52
CA ASP A 37 -7.13 2.25 -5.79
C ASP A 37 -5.97 1.25 -5.97
N PRO A 38 -4.70 1.63 -5.78
CA PRO A 38 -3.58 0.70 -5.70
C PRO A 38 -3.76 -0.43 -4.67
N VAL A 39 -4.30 -0.16 -3.48
CA VAL A 39 -4.59 -1.20 -2.47
C VAL A 39 -5.59 -2.22 -3.01
N GLN A 40 -6.71 -1.76 -3.59
CA GLN A 40 -7.72 -2.64 -4.17
C GLN A 40 -7.14 -3.47 -5.32
N ARG A 41 -6.38 -2.85 -6.22
CA ARG A 41 -5.73 -3.54 -7.34
C ARG A 41 -4.69 -4.56 -6.88
N ALA A 42 -3.91 -4.25 -5.85
CA ALA A 42 -2.94 -5.18 -5.28
C ALA A 42 -3.62 -6.41 -4.66
N ARG A 43 -4.76 -6.21 -3.96
CA ARG A 43 -5.59 -7.33 -3.46
C ARG A 43 -6.12 -8.21 -4.58
N LEU A 44 -6.63 -7.61 -5.65
CA LEU A 44 -7.10 -8.35 -6.83
C LEU A 44 -5.98 -9.14 -7.51
N LYS A 45 -4.73 -8.69 -7.40
CA LYS A 45 -3.54 -9.42 -7.86
C LYS A 45 -3.06 -10.52 -6.89
N GLY A 46 -3.74 -10.71 -5.76
CA GLY A 46 -3.41 -11.74 -4.77
C GLY A 46 -2.52 -11.29 -3.62
N HIS A 47 -2.18 -10.00 -3.52
CA HIS A 47 -1.42 -9.50 -2.38
C HIS A 47 -2.30 -9.41 -1.13
N LEU A 48 -1.85 -10.02 -0.03
CA LEU A 48 -2.54 -10.03 1.25
C LEU A 48 -2.32 -8.72 2.01
N ILE A 49 -2.96 -7.64 1.56
CA ILE A 49 -2.93 -6.35 2.26
C ILE A 49 -4.05 -6.32 3.29
N GLU A 50 -3.67 -6.32 4.56
CA GLU A 50 -4.60 -6.15 5.68
C GLU A 50 -4.90 -4.67 5.91
N THR A 51 -6.11 -4.37 6.41
CA THR A 51 -6.49 -3.03 6.85
C THR A 51 -7.03 -3.13 8.26
N ASP A 52 -6.61 -2.22 9.11
CA ASP A 52 -7.14 -2.05 10.45
C ASP A 52 -7.57 -0.59 10.66
N ARG A 53 -8.54 -0.37 11.55
CA ARG A 53 -9.08 0.94 11.87
C ARG A 53 -8.87 1.23 13.35
N VAL A 54 -8.14 2.31 13.64
CA VAL A 54 -7.90 2.79 15.01
C VAL A 54 -8.54 4.16 15.13
N GLY A 55 -9.71 4.21 15.79
CA GLY A 55 -10.52 5.43 15.88
C GLY A 55 -11.01 5.89 14.49
N LEU A 56 -10.57 7.08 14.08
CA LEU A 56 -10.89 7.66 12.77
C LEU A 56 -9.83 7.39 11.70
N GLN A 57 -8.72 6.73 12.05
CA GLN A 57 -7.62 6.48 11.14
C GLN A 57 -7.57 5.03 10.67
N HIS A 58 -7.06 4.84 9.46
CA HIS A 58 -6.81 3.52 8.87
C HIS A 58 -5.32 3.25 8.80
N ARG A 59 -4.93 2.00 9.04
CA ARG A 59 -3.57 1.49 8.81
C ARG A 59 -3.59 0.24 7.94
N TYR A 60 -2.52 0.02 7.21
CA TYR A 60 -2.38 -1.05 6.23
C TYR A 60 -1.03 -1.75 6.42
N ARG A 61 -1.00 -3.07 6.19
CA ARG A 61 0.24 -3.85 6.14
C ARG A 61 0.18 -4.91 5.06
N LEU A 62 1.32 -5.32 4.53
CA LEU A 62 1.41 -6.52 3.71
C LEU A 62 1.67 -7.72 4.60
N ARG A 63 0.72 -8.66 4.65
CA ARG A 63 0.92 -9.92 5.35
C ARG A 63 1.86 -10.81 4.52
N LYS A 64 2.98 -11.20 5.11
CA LYS A 64 3.84 -12.25 4.54
C LYS A 64 3.14 -13.60 4.76
N LEU A 65 3.02 -14.37 3.68
CA LEU A 65 2.61 -15.78 3.73
C LEU A 65 3.65 -16.60 4.51
#